data_AF-A0A918N1M2-F1
#
_entry.id   AF-A0A918N1M2-F1
#
_cell.length_a   1.000
_cell.length_b   1.000
_cell.length_c   1.000
_cell.angle_alpha   90.00
_cell.angle_beta   90.00
_cell.angle_gamma   90.00
#
_symmetry.space_group_name_H-M   'P 1'
#
loop_
_entity.id
_entity.type
_entity.pdbx_description
1 polymer ?
#
loop_
_entity_poly.entity_id
_entity_poly.type
_entity_poly.pdbx_seq_one_letter_code
_entity_poly.pdbx_strand_id
1 'polypeptide(L)'
;MNYTTITLKSFLNIIATTYKNWISNEPFQMSAAVSYYALFSFPALLIIIIQTTGVFYEKSQIKEKIINEIKLVLGKDSAQTVEIMLKNAIDQEQSTLVIIVGIITLLYGATGMFIALQKSLNTIWGVKPKPKNEFLKMIKDRVFSLGLILMIGFLLLVSLVMTALITATTDWLSQYFPEIIIYGIQILNFVVSLVLITVLFAMMFKILPDAKIRWRDVWLGAFVTTILFSIGKSALGIYFGTVNPGSTFGAAGSVILILLWVSYSSLILFFGAEFTQVIALKYGAGIHPTTYAEKIS
;
A
#
# COMPACT_ATOMS: atom_id res chain seq x y z
N MET A 1 27.92 -10.70 5.56
CA MET A 1 28.52 -9.67 6.43
C MET A 1 27.49 -9.33 7.48
N ASN A 2 27.92 -9.26 8.73
CA ASN A 2 27.17 -9.63 9.93
C ASN A 2 26.23 -8.51 10.44
N TYR A 3 24.91 -8.70 10.33
CA TYR A 3 23.91 -7.87 11.05
C TYR A 3 23.95 -8.08 12.58
N THR A 4 24.87 -8.89 13.12
CA THR A 4 24.79 -9.48 14.46
C THR A 4 25.09 -8.55 15.63
N THR A 5 25.42 -7.28 15.42
CA THR A 5 25.54 -6.31 16.53
C THR A 5 25.08 -4.90 16.13
N ILE A 6 23.79 -4.72 15.86
CA ILE A 6 23.18 -3.39 15.90
C ILE A 6 22.99 -3.02 17.37
N THR A 7 23.90 -2.22 17.93
CA THR A 7 23.70 -1.64 19.27
C THR A 7 22.56 -0.62 19.25
N LEU A 8 21.89 -0.41 20.39
CA LEU A 8 20.79 0.55 20.51
C LEU A 8 21.19 1.96 20.04
N LYS A 9 22.42 2.39 20.37
CA LYS A 9 22.99 3.67 19.91
C LYS A 9 23.14 3.73 18.39
N SER A 10 23.49 2.62 17.74
CA SER A 10 23.56 2.55 16.28
C SER A 10 22.17 2.60 15.65
N PHE A 11 21.19 1.89 16.22
CA PHE A 11 19.81 1.91 15.74
C PHE A 11 19.20 3.33 15.80
N LEU A 12 19.37 4.03 16.92
CA LEU A 12 18.93 5.43 17.05
C LEU A 12 19.60 6.36 16.03
N ASN A 13 20.89 6.15 15.76
CA ASN A 13 21.60 6.91 14.74
C ASN A 13 21.08 6.61 13.32
N ILE A 14 20.72 5.36 13.02
CA ILE A 14 20.07 4.99 11.75
C ILE A 14 18.74 5.71 11.60
N ILE A 15 17.89 5.71 12.64
CA ILE A 15 16.61 6.43 12.63
C ILE A 15 16.82 7.94 12.43
N ALA A 16 17.76 8.55 13.16
CA ALA A 16 18.05 9.98 13.03
C ALA A 16 18.53 10.34 11.62
N THR A 17 19.41 9.51 11.04
CA THR A 17 19.90 9.67 9.66
C THR A 17 18.76 9.49 8.65
N THR A 18 17.93 8.47 8.85
CA THR A 18 16.74 8.20 8.03
C THR A 18 15.80 9.40 8.04
N TYR A 19 15.46 9.92 9.21
CA TYR A 19 14.58 11.08 9.34
C TYR A 19 15.14 12.33 8.65
N LYS A 20 16.45 12.59 8.81
CA LYS A 20 17.13 13.72 8.16
C LYS A 20 17.12 13.61 6.63
N ASN A 21 17.38 12.42 6.08
CA ASN A 21 17.31 12.23 4.64
C ASN A 21 15.86 12.28 4.15
N TRP A 22 14.95 11.63 4.87
CA TRP A 22 13.53 11.58 4.54
C TRP A 22 12.93 12.98 4.44
N ILE A 23 13.22 13.88 5.39
CA ILE A 23 12.75 15.28 5.31
C ILE A 23 13.41 16.05 4.16
N SER A 24 14.69 15.78 3.88
CA SER A 24 15.42 16.40 2.76
C SER A 24 14.89 15.98 1.40
N ASN A 25 14.21 14.82 1.32
CA ASN A 25 13.60 14.29 0.11
C ASN A 25 12.14 14.78 -0.09
N GLU A 26 11.68 15.79 0.66
CA GLU A 26 10.35 16.42 0.51
C GLU A 26 9.18 15.40 0.52
N PRO A 27 9.07 14.57 1.57
CA PRO A 27 8.25 13.37 1.54
C PRO A 27 6.75 13.70 1.53
N PHE A 28 6.38 14.88 2.05
CA PHE A 28 5.00 15.39 2.03
C PHE A 28 4.54 15.76 0.62
N GLN A 29 5.44 16.29 -0.22
CA GLN A 29 5.10 16.58 -1.61
C GLN A 29 4.97 15.27 -2.41
N MET A 30 5.89 14.33 -2.18
CA MET A 30 5.82 13.00 -2.77
C MET A 30 4.53 12.28 -2.38
N SER A 31 4.14 12.32 -1.10
CA SER A 31 2.95 11.63 -0.60
C SER A 31 1.66 12.30 -1.09
N ALA A 32 1.65 13.63 -1.20
CA ALA A 32 0.54 14.39 -1.77
C ALA A 32 0.33 14.06 -3.26
N ALA A 33 1.42 13.88 -4.03
CA ALA A 33 1.31 13.48 -5.43
C ALA A 33 0.70 12.07 -5.57
N VAL A 34 1.13 11.12 -4.73
CA VAL A 34 0.56 9.76 -4.72
C VAL A 34 -0.93 9.79 -4.33
N SER A 35 -1.29 10.54 -3.29
CA SER A 35 -2.69 10.62 -2.83
C SER A 35 -3.60 11.31 -3.84
N TYR A 36 -3.13 12.35 -4.54
CA TYR A 36 -3.86 13.00 -5.62
C TYR A 36 -4.24 12.00 -6.72
N TYR A 37 -3.27 11.24 -7.25
CA TYR A 37 -3.56 10.25 -8.29
C TYR A 37 -4.41 9.08 -7.77
N ALA A 38 -4.22 8.69 -6.51
CA ALA A 38 -5.04 7.68 -5.85
C ALA A 38 -6.52 8.07 -5.79
N LEU A 39 -6.81 9.32 -5.46
CA LEU A 39 -8.17 9.84 -5.36
C LEU A 39 -8.94 9.67 -6.67
N PHE A 40 -8.32 9.96 -7.82
CA PHE A 40 -8.96 9.77 -9.13
C PHE A 40 -9.12 8.29 -9.49
N SER A 41 -8.21 7.41 -9.06
CA SER A 41 -8.32 5.98 -9.33
C SER A 41 -9.37 5.27 -8.47
N PHE A 42 -9.64 5.77 -7.26
CA PHE A 42 -10.38 5.03 -6.24
C PHE A 42 -11.83 4.71 -6.63
N PRO A 43 -12.68 5.66 -7.07
CA PRO A 43 -14.05 5.33 -7.47
C PRO A 43 -14.10 4.34 -8.63
N ALA A 44 -13.28 4.56 -9.66
CA ALA A 44 -13.27 3.71 -10.85
C ALA A 44 -12.73 2.30 -10.57
N LEU A 45 -11.76 2.17 -9.67
CA LEU A 45 -11.26 0.88 -9.18
C LEU A 45 -12.37 0.08 -8.50
N LEU A 46 -13.15 0.71 -7.62
CA LEU A 46 -14.23 0.04 -6.89
C LEU A 46 -15.30 -0.51 -7.85
N ILE A 47 -15.68 0.28 -8.86
CA ILE A 47 -16.63 -0.15 -9.91
C ILE A 47 -16.10 -1.39 -10.62
N ILE A 48 -14.85 -1.37 -11.05
CA ILE A 48 -14.24 -2.50 -11.77
C ILE A 48 -14.14 -3.74 -10.88
N ILE A 49 -13.77 -3.59 -9.61
CA ILE A 49 -13.76 -4.70 -8.65
C ILE A 49 -15.16 -5.32 -8.57
N ILE A 50 -16.22 -4.53 -8.39
CA ILE A 50 -17.59 -5.05 -8.26
C ILE A 50 -18.08 -5.69 -9.56
N GLN A 51 -17.76 -5.13 -10.72
CA GLN A 51 -18.19 -5.72 -12.00
C GLN A 51 -17.46 -7.03 -12.28
N THR A 52 -16.17 -7.12 -11.99
CA THR A 52 -15.37 -8.33 -12.23
C THR A 52 -15.68 -9.44 -11.23
N THR A 53 -15.81 -9.10 -9.93
CA THR A 53 -16.15 -10.07 -8.88
C THR A 53 -17.63 -10.44 -8.88
N GLY A 54 -18.50 -9.53 -9.34
CA GLY A 54 -19.94 -9.75 -9.50
C GLY A 54 -20.31 -10.84 -10.51
N VAL A 55 -19.35 -11.34 -11.30
CA VAL A 55 -19.50 -12.52 -12.16
C VAL A 55 -19.53 -13.81 -11.33
N PHE A 56 -18.83 -13.83 -10.18
CA PHE A 56 -18.65 -15.01 -9.34
C PHE A 56 -19.44 -14.93 -8.03
N TYR A 57 -19.74 -13.72 -7.54
CA TYR A 57 -20.41 -13.47 -6.26
C TYR A 57 -21.56 -12.47 -6.42
N GLU A 58 -22.48 -12.46 -5.46
CA GLU A 58 -23.52 -11.44 -5.40
C GLU A 58 -22.92 -10.04 -5.13
N LYS A 59 -23.26 -9.07 -5.98
CA LYS A 59 -22.74 -7.69 -5.90
C LYS A 59 -23.03 -7.02 -4.55
N SER A 60 -24.15 -7.35 -3.92
CA SER A 60 -24.55 -6.85 -2.58
C SER A 60 -23.58 -7.28 -1.48
N GLN A 61 -23.16 -8.55 -1.49
CA GLN A 61 -22.23 -9.11 -0.50
C GLN A 61 -20.83 -8.50 -0.64
N ILE A 62 -20.38 -8.29 -1.88
CA ILE A 62 -19.10 -7.62 -2.17
C ILE A 62 -19.13 -6.17 -1.69
N LYS A 63 -20.22 -5.44 -2.01
CA LYS A 63 -20.44 -4.06 -1.58
C LYS A 63 -20.36 -3.93 -0.06
N GLU A 64 -21.06 -4.79 0.68
CA GLU A 64 -21.07 -4.76 2.14
C GLU A 64 -19.66 -4.99 2.71
N LYS A 65 -18.91 -5.98 2.19
CA LYS A 65 -17.52 -6.22 2.61
C LYS A 65 -16.61 -5.02 2.37
N ILE A 66 -16.70 -4.39 1.20
CA ILE A 66 -15.91 -3.19 0.86
C ILE A 66 -16.24 -2.03 1.81
N ILE A 67 -17.53 -1.76 2.04
CA ILE A 67 -17.99 -0.68 2.92
C ILE A 67 -17.50 -0.91 4.35
N ASN A 68 -17.57 -2.16 4.84
CA ASN A 68 -17.10 -2.51 6.17
C ASN A 68 -15.59 -2.30 6.33
N GLU A 69 -14.78 -2.69 5.34
CA GLU A 69 -13.33 -2.44 5.38
C GLU A 69 -13.01 -0.94 5.37
N ILE A 70 -13.69 -0.17 4.51
CA ILE A 70 -13.53 1.28 4.46
C ILE A 70 -13.96 1.94 5.77
N LYS A 71 -15.04 1.45 6.40
CA LYS A 71 -15.51 1.97 7.69
C LYS A 71 -14.50 1.75 8.81
N LEU A 72 -13.87 0.57 8.84
CA LEU A 72 -12.85 0.23 9.84
C LEU A 72 -11.58 1.08 9.69
N VAL A 73 -11.27 1.45 8.45
CA VAL A 73 -9.99 2.10 8.11
C VAL A 73 -10.11 3.63 8.04
N LEU A 74 -11.17 4.13 7.41
CA LEU A 74 -11.39 5.55 7.08
C LEU A 74 -12.55 6.20 7.86
N GLY A 75 -13.25 5.43 8.69
CA GLY A 75 -14.41 5.89 9.46
C GLY A 75 -15.73 5.87 8.71
N LYS A 76 -16.81 6.18 9.43
CA LYS A 76 -18.21 6.05 8.96
C LYS A 76 -18.53 6.97 7.79
N ASP A 77 -18.07 8.22 7.81
CA ASP A 77 -18.44 9.23 6.82
C ASP A 77 -17.82 8.92 5.43
N SER A 78 -16.58 8.43 5.44
CA SER A 78 -15.90 7.91 4.23
C SER A 78 -16.65 6.70 3.66
N ALA A 79 -17.04 5.76 4.53
CA ALA A 79 -17.79 4.58 4.13
C ALA A 79 -19.16 4.92 3.52
N GLN A 80 -19.89 5.89 4.10
CA GLN A 80 -21.16 6.36 3.55
C GLN A 80 -21.00 7.02 2.17
N THR A 81 -19.95 7.82 1.98
CA THR A 81 -19.69 8.43 0.66
C THR A 81 -19.45 7.34 -0.38
N VAL A 82 -18.63 6.35 -0.05
CA VAL A 82 -18.35 5.22 -0.95
C VAL A 82 -19.61 4.40 -1.19
N GLU A 83 -20.43 4.17 -0.17
CA GLU A 83 -21.71 3.48 -0.31
C GLU A 83 -22.63 4.18 -1.32
N ILE A 84 -22.73 5.51 -1.27
CA ILE A 84 -23.51 6.30 -2.22
C ILE A 84 -22.95 6.14 -3.65
N MET A 85 -21.62 6.24 -3.81
CA MET A 85 -20.96 6.03 -5.11
C MET A 85 -21.26 4.64 -5.67
N LEU A 86 -21.20 3.60 -4.83
CA LEU A 86 -21.44 2.22 -5.22
C LEU A 86 -22.90 1.94 -5.53
N LYS A 87 -23.83 2.52 -4.76
CA LYS A 87 -25.27 2.40 -5.02
C LYS A 87 -25.61 2.88 -6.43
N ASN A 88 -25.09 4.04 -6.81
CA ASN A 88 -25.30 4.61 -8.14
C ASN A 88 -24.60 3.80 -9.26
N ALA A 89 -23.56 3.03 -8.94
CA ALA A 89 -22.86 2.20 -9.90
C ALA A 89 -23.45 0.79 -10.09
N ILE A 90 -24.16 0.28 -9.08
CA ILE A 90 -24.76 -1.06 -9.09
C ILE A 90 -26.23 -1.02 -9.51
N ASP A 91 -27.01 -0.07 -8.97
CA ASP A 91 -28.47 -0.07 -9.10
C ASP A 91 -28.97 0.59 -10.38
N GLN A 92 -28.10 1.30 -11.12
CA GLN A 92 -28.43 1.94 -12.39
C GLN A 92 -27.62 1.32 -13.53
N GLU A 93 -28.28 1.00 -14.65
CA GLU A 93 -27.60 0.72 -15.91
C GLU A 93 -26.79 1.95 -16.32
N GLN A 94 -25.47 1.85 -16.18
CA GLN A 94 -24.59 2.94 -16.57
C GLN A 94 -24.50 3.02 -18.09
N SER A 95 -24.60 4.23 -18.64
CA SER A 95 -24.38 4.42 -20.06
C SER A 95 -22.94 4.01 -20.42
N THR A 96 -22.76 3.46 -21.62
CA THR A 96 -21.44 3.03 -22.12
C THR A 96 -20.41 4.16 -22.04
N LEU A 97 -20.83 5.41 -22.21
CA LEU A 97 -19.98 6.60 -22.06
C LEU A 97 -19.43 6.74 -20.64
N VAL A 98 -20.26 6.56 -19.61
CA VAL A 98 -19.82 6.65 -18.20
C VAL A 98 -18.79 5.57 -17.89
N ILE A 99 -18.98 4.34 -18.40
CA ILE A 99 -18.02 3.24 -18.24
C ILE A 99 -16.68 3.58 -18.91
N ILE A 100 -16.71 4.10 -20.15
CA ILE A 100 -15.51 4.50 -20.88
C ILE A 100 -14.75 5.61 -20.13
N VAL A 101 -15.45 6.65 -19.67
CA VAL A 101 -14.84 7.74 -18.88
C VAL A 101 -14.26 7.21 -17.57
N GLY A 102 -14.95 6.28 -16.90
CA GLY A 102 -14.45 5.62 -15.70
C GLY A 102 -13.16 4.84 -15.95
N ILE A 103 -13.09 4.07 -17.03
CA ILE A 103 -11.88 3.34 -17.42
C ILE A 103 -10.73 4.30 -17.71
N ILE A 104 -10.96 5.37 -18.48
CA ILE A 104 -9.92 6.37 -18.78
C ILE A 104 -9.42 7.02 -17.50
N THR A 105 -10.33 7.39 -16.60
CA THR A 105 -9.99 8.00 -15.30
C THR A 105 -9.19 7.04 -14.42
N LEU A 106 -9.57 5.76 -14.37
CA LEU A 106 -8.81 4.72 -13.67
C LEU A 106 -7.40 4.61 -14.23
N LEU A 107 -7.27 4.47 -15.56
CA LEU A 107 -5.98 4.30 -16.21
C LEU A 107 -5.08 5.50 -15.96
N TYR A 108 -5.63 6.71 -15.99
CA TYR A 108 -4.91 7.94 -15.66
C TYR A 108 -4.45 7.95 -14.19
N GLY A 109 -5.36 7.71 -13.25
CA GLY A 109 -5.05 7.71 -11.82
C GLY A 109 -4.07 6.60 -11.42
N ALA A 110 -4.27 5.38 -11.89
CA ALA A 110 -3.40 4.25 -11.61
C ALA A 110 -2.00 4.45 -12.21
N THR A 111 -1.91 4.93 -13.45
CA THR A 111 -0.62 5.23 -14.10
C THR A 111 0.10 6.36 -13.37
N GLY A 112 -0.62 7.44 -13.04
CA GLY A 112 -0.06 8.58 -12.31
C GLY A 112 0.43 8.19 -10.91
N MET A 113 -0.34 7.39 -10.17
CA MET A 113 0.05 6.88 -8.85
C MET A 113 1.33 6.05 -8.94
N PHE A 114 1.40 5.14 -9.91
CA PHE A 114 2.58 4.30 -10.09
C PHE A 114 3.83 5.13 -10.45
N ILE A 115 3.70 6.07 -11.38
CA ILE A 115 4.79 6.98 -11.75
C ILE A 115 5.22 7.82 -10.54
N ALA A 116 4.28 8.34 -9.76
CA ALA A 116 4.57 9.10 -8.56
C ALA A 116 5.31 8.26 -7.51
N LEU A 117 4.86 7.02 -7.26
CA LEU A 117 5.54 6.07 -6.37
C LEU A 117 6.94 5.72 -6.86
N GLN A 118 7.09 5.34 -8.13
CA GLN A 118 8.38 5.00 -8.72
C GLN A 118 9.35 6.19 -8.66
N LYS A 119 8.89 7.40 -9.02
CA LYS A 119 9.72 8.61 -8.98
C LYS A 119 10.16 8.91 -7.54
N SER A 120 9.25 8.80 -6.56
CA SER A 120 9.55 9.05 -5.15
C SER A 120 10.57 8.05 -4.62
N LEU A 121 10.38 6.76 -4.92
CA LEU A 121 11.35 5.73 -4.58
C LEU A 121 12.69 5.96 -5.29
N ASN A 122 12.71 6.33 -6.57
CA ASN A 122 13.93 6.64 -7.30
C ASN A 122 14.70 7.81 -6.66
N THR A 123 14.01 8.85 -6.21
CA THR A 123 14.63 9.95 -5.45
C THR A 123 15.25 9.44 -4.14
N ILE A 124 14.50 8.66 -3.36
CA ILE A 124 14.99 8.04 -2.12
C ILE A 124 16.21 7.17 -2.40
N TRP A 125 16.20 6.36 -3.45
CA TRP A 125 17.32 5.50 -3.84
C TRP A 125 18.49 6.26 -4.51
N GLY A 126 18.36 7.57 -4.72
CA GLY A 126 19.40 8.40 -5.34
C GLY A 126 19.68 8.05 -6.79
N VAL A 127 18.66 7.60 -7.54
CA VAL A 127 18.79 7.20 -8.95
C VAL A 127 17.92 8.07 -9.85
N LYS A 128 18.48 8.53 -10.97
CA LYS A 128 17.73 9.21 -12.04
C LYS A 128 17.60 8.29 -13.25
N PRO A 129 16.40 8.19 -13.85
CA PRO A 129 16.24 7.43 -15.08
C PRO A 129 17.05 8.05 -16.24
N LYS A 130 17.72 7.21 -17.03
CA LYS A 130 18.50 7.62 -18.20
C LYS A 130 17.56 8.04 -19.33
N PRO A 131 17.84 9.16 -20.03
CA PRO A 131 16.96 9.70 -21.07
C PRO A 131 16.93 8.88 -22.37
N LYS A 132 17.78 7.85 -22.52
CA LYS A 132 18.12 7.32 -23.84
C LYS A 132 17.16 6.30 -24.46
N ASN A 133 15.97 6.03 -23.91
CA ASN A 133 14.92 5.18 -24.54
C ASN A 133 13.56 5.30 -23.80
N GLU A 134 12.87 6.43 -23.93
CA GLU A 134 11.62 6.70 -23.19
C GLU A 134 10.49 5.71 -23.50
N PHE A 135 10.33 5.28 -24.76
CA PHE A 135 9.27 4.34 -25.14
C PHE A 135 9.48 2.93 -24.57
N LEU A 136 10.70 2.40 -24.68
CA LEU A 136 11.04 1.08 -24.15
C LEU A 136 10.96 1.06 -22.61
N LYS A 137 11.33 2.19 -21.97
CA LYS A 137 11.17 2.38 -20.53
C LYS A 137 9.71 2.39 -20.12
N MET A 138 8.85 3.12 -20.85
CA MET A 138 7.41 3.17 -20.58
C MET A 138 6.75 1.79 -20.64
N ILE A 139 7.08 0.99 -21.67
CA ILE A 139 6.55 -0.39 -21.77
C ILE A 139 7.04 -1.23 -20.60
N LYS A 140 8.34 -1.16 -20.27
CA LYS A 140 8.92 -1.92 -19.17
C LYS A 140 8.28 -1.52 -17.83
N ASP A 141 8.17 -0.23 -17.54
CA ASP A 141 7.54 0.30 -16.33
C ASP A 141 6.07 -0.18 -16.21
N ARG A 142 5.33 -0.27 -17.33
CA ARG A 142 3.98 -0.86 -17.35
C ARG A 142 3.96 -2.37 -17.11
N VAL A 143 4.92 -3.12 -17.63
CA VAL A 143 5.02 -4.56 -17.34
C VAL A 143 5.32 -4.78 -15.85
N PHE A 144 6.18 -3.97 -15.25
CA PHE A 144 6.45 -4.03 -13.80
C PHE A 144 5.23 -3.61 -12.97
N SER A 145 4.48 -2.59 -13.40
CA SER A 145 3.26 -2.18 -12.70
C SER A 145 2.19 -3.27 -12.73
N LEU A 146 1.96 -3.88 -13.91
CA LEU A 146 1.06 -5.03 -14.05
C LEU A 146 1.54 -6.23 -13.23
N GLY A 147 2.84 -6.52 -13.23
CA GLY A 147 3.43 -7.57 -12.40
C GLY A 147 3.20 -7.35 -10.91
N LEU A 148 3.34 -6.11 -10.42
CA LEU A 148 3.05 -5.77 -9.03
C LEU A 148 1.56 -5.92 -8.71
N ILE A 149 0.66 -5.49 -9.59
CA ILE A 149 -0.79 -5.66 -9.43
C ILE A 149 -1.15 -7.15 -9.36
N LEU A 150 -0.63 -7.97 -10.27
CA LEU A 150 -0.83 -9.41 -10.27
C LEU A 150 -0.30 -10.05 -8.98
N MET A 151 0.85 -9.58 -8.49
CA MET A 151 1.44 -10.10 -7.27
C MET A 151 0.66 -9.69 -6.02
N ILE A 152 0.13 -8.47 -5.96
CA ILE A 152 -0.83 -8.06 -4.92
C ILE A 152 -2.07 -8.96 -4.99
N GLY A 153 -2.64 -9.17 -6.18
CA GLY A 153 -3.79 -10.07 -6.37
C GLY A 153 -3.49 -11.50 -5.89
N PHE A 154 -2.31 -12.03 -6.23
CA PHE A 154 -1.85 -13.33 -5.74
C PHE A 154 -1.69 -13.37 -4.22
N LEU A 155 -1.09 -12.33 -3.61
CA LEU A 155 -1.00 -12.23 -2.14
C LEU A 155 -2.38 -12.20 -1.48
N LEU A 156 -3.36 -11.53 -2.09
CA LEU A 156 -4.74 -11.50 -1.59
C LEU A 156 -5.39 -12.89 -1.69
N LEU A 157 -5.16 -13.63 -2.78
CA LEU A 157 -5.64 -15.02 -2.90
C LEU A 157 -5.01 -15.93 -1.84
N VAL A 158 -3.69 -15.82 -1.64
CA VAL A 158 -2.99 -16.54 -0.57
C VAL A 158 -3.55 -16.15 0.79
N SER A 159 -3.79 -14.85 1.03
CA SER A 159 -4.43 -14.37 2.25
C SER A 159 -5.79 -15.01 2.47
N LEU A 160 -6.63 -15.08 1.44
CA LEU A 160 -7.97 -15.62 1.53
C LEU A 160 -7.96 -17.13 1.80
N VAL A 161 -7.09 -17.87 1.12
CA VAL A 161 -6.89 -19.31 1.37
C VAL A 161 -6.39 -19.54 2.79
N MET A 162 -5.42 -18.74 3.26
CA MET A 162 -4.92 -18.83 4.63
C MET A 162 -6.02 -18.53 5.65
N THR A 163 -6.77 -17.45 5.48
CA THR A 163 -7.90 -17.12 6.36
C THR A 163 -8.94 -18.23 6.36
N ALA A 164 -9.32 -18.76 5.19
CA ALA A 164 -10.29 -19.86 5.09
C ALA A 164 -9.80 -21.14 5.80
N LEU A 165 -8.53 -21.52 5.62
CA LEU A 165 -7.93 -22.66 6.32
C LEU A 165 -7.91 -22.45 7.84
N ILE A 166 -7.56 -21.25 8.28
CA ILE A 166 -7.56 -20.88 9.70
C ILE A 166 -8.99 -20.99 10.26
N THR A 167 -9.99 -20.41 9.60
CA THR A 167 -11.39 -20.47 10.03
C THR A 167 -11.93 -21.90 10.03
N ALA A 168 -11.72 -22.68 8.96
CA ALA A 168 -12.17 -24.07 8.90
C ALA A 168 -11.55 -24.94 10.01
N THR A 169 -10.27 -24.70 10.33
CA THR A 169 -9.60 -25.38 11.45
C THR A 169 -10.15 -24.89 12.79
N THR A 170 -10.50 -23.61 12.90
CA THR A 170 -11.11 -23.01 14.11
C THR A 170 -12.43 -23.67 14.45
N ASP A 171 -13.31 -23.84 13.47
CA ASP A 171 -14.65 -24.40 13.66
C ASP A 171 -14.60 -25.86 14.14
N TRP A 172 -13.59 -26.62 13.68
CA TRP A 172 -13.37 -27.99 14.13
C TRP A 172 -12.75 -28.06 15.53
N LEU A 173 -11.77 -27.19 15.82
CA LEU A 173 -10.95 -27.26 17.03
C LEU A 173 -11.65 -26.61 18.24
N SER A 174 -12.51 -25.61 18.01
CA SER A 174 -13.28 -24.89 19.04
C SER A 174 -14.25 -25.77 19.84
N GLN A 175 -14.56 -26.98 19.35
CA GLN A 175 -15.36 -27.98 20.08
C GLN A 175 -14.63 -28.57 21.29
N TYR A 176 -13.29 -28.51 21.32
CA TYR A 176 -12.47 -29.18 22.34
C TYR A 176 -11.72 -28.22 23.29
N PHE A 177 -11.32 -27.02 22.84
CA PHE A 177 -10.57 -26.05 23.67
C PHE A 177 -10.94 -24.57 23.39
N PRO A 178 -12.10 -24.08 23.88
CA PRO A 178 -12.66 -22.81 23.43
C PRO A 178 -11.80 -21.57 23.72
N GLU A 179 -11.10 -21.46 24.85
CA GLU A 179 -10.39 -20.21 25.20
C GLU A 179 -8.96 -20.09 24.61
N ILE A 180 -8.15 -21.15 24.66
CA ILE A 180 -6.76 -21.13 24.16
C ILE A 180 -6.70 -20.99 22.63
N ILE A 181 -7.70 -21.56 21.94
CA ILE A 181 -7.77 -21.57 20.48
C ILE A 181 -8.04 -20.17 19.94
N ILE A 182 -8.94 -19.41 20.55
CA ILE A 182 -9.31 -18.05 20.09
C ILE A 182 -8.08 -17.12 20.08
N TYR A 183 -7.28 -17.09 21.15
CA TYR A 183 -6.08 -16.25 21.21
C TYR A 183 -5.01 -16.74 20.23
N GLY A 184 -4.80 -18.06 20.11
CA GLY A 184 -3.84 -18.63 19.17
C GLY A 184 -4.16 -18.28 17.71
N ILE A 185 -5.44 -18.32 17.33
CA ILE A 185 -5.90 -17.97 15.98
C ILE A 185 -5.74 -16.48 15.69
N GLN A 186 -6.06 -15.61 16.65
CA GLN A 186 -5.87 -14.17 16.46
C GLN A 186 -4.40 -13.83 16.24
N ILE A 187 -3.50 -14.45 17.01
CA ILE A 187 -2.05 -14.30 16.82
C ILE A 187 -1.64 -14.83 15.46
N LEU A 188 -2.13 -16.00 15.04
CA LEU A 188 -1.81 -16.58 13.74
C LEU A 188 -2.27 -15.67 12.58
N ASN A 189 -3.51 -15.18 12.63
CA ASN A 189 -4.03 -14.22 11.64
C ASN A 189 -3.19 -12.94 11.59
N PHE A 190 -2.82 -12.41 12.77
CA PHE A 190 -1.95 -11.25 12.86
C PHE A 190 -0.58 -11.51 12.22
N VAL A 191 0.06 -12.65 12.51
CA VAL A 191 1.35 -13.05 11.94
C VAL A 191 1.25 -13.22 10.42
N VAL A 192 0.22 -13.90 9.92
CA VAL A 192 0.01 -14.07 8.47
C VAL A 192 -0.15 -12.72 7.78
N SER A 193 -0.99 -11.84 8.34
CA SER A 193 -1.18 -10.48 7.82
C SER A 193 0.14 -9.70 7.80
N LEU A 194 0.90 -9.77 8.89
CA LEU A 194 2.20 -9.11 9.02
C LEU A 194 3.21 -9.63 7.99
N VAL A 195 3.27 -10.95 7.76
CA VAL A 195 4.14 -11.55 6.74
C VAL A 195 3.74 -11.07 5.35
N LEU A 196 2.45 -11.09 5.01
CA LEU A 196 1.96 -10.66 3.69
C LEU A 196 2.28 -9.19 3.42
N ILE A 197 2.03 -8.30 4.39
CA ILE A 197 2.35 -6.86 4.26
C ILE A 197 3.87 -6.65 4.15
N THR A 198 4.67 -7.43 4.88
CA THR A 198 6.14 -7.36 4.80
C THR A 198 6.64 -7.80 3.42
N VAL A 199 6.09 -8.88 2.87
CA VAL A 199 6.39 -9.32 1.50
C VAL A 199 6.01 -8.22 0.51
N LEU A 200 4.84 -7.58 0.70
CA LEU A 200 4.38 -6.47 -0.15
C LEU A 200 5.35 -5.28 -0.13
N PHE A 201 5.72 -4.77 1.04
CA PHE A 201 6.70 -3.68 1.12
C PHE A 201 8.07 -4.09 0.57
N ALA A 202 8.51 -5.32 0.82
CA ALA A 202 9.78 -5.81 0.30
C ALA A 202 9.79 -5.80 -1.24
N MET A 203 8.71 -6.25 -1.87
CA MET A 203 8.57 -6.13 -3.31
C MET A 203 8.58 -4.69 -3.77
N MET A 204 7.80 -3.81 -3.13
CA MET A 204 7.73 -2.40 -3.52
C MET A 204 9.12 -1.77 -3.49
N PHE A 205 9.92 -2.01 -2.44
CA PHE A 205 11.27 -1.47 -2.32
C PHE A 205 12.26 -2.09 -3.30
N LYS A 206 12.01 -3.33 -3.77
CA LYS A 206 12.95 -4.07 -4.63
C LYS A 206 12.65 -3.95 -6.12
N ILE A 207 11.37 -3.90 -6.49
CA ILE A 207 10.87 -4.08 -7.86
C ILE A 207 10.49 -2.73 -8.48
N LEU A 208 9.85 -1.84 -7.71
CA LEU A 208 9.42 -0.53 -8.24
C LEU A 208 10.58 0.38 -8.65
N PRO A 209 11.64 0.58 -7.84
CA PRO A 209 12.66 1.54 -8.18
C PRO A 209 13.57 1.03 -9.29
N ASP A 210 14.13 1.97 -10.06
CA ASP A 210 15.14 1.76 -11.08
C ASP A 210 16.55 1.50 -10.47
N ALA A 211 16.62 0.85 -9.30
CA ALA A 211 17.83 0.56 -8.53
C ALA A 211 18.01 -0.95 -8.26
N LYS A 212 19.26 -1.44 -8.29
CA LYS A 212 19.59 -2.83 -7.96
C LYS A 212 19.92 -2.95 -6.47
N ILE A 213 18.94 -3.39 -5.69
CA ILE A 213 19.07 -3.59 -4.23
C ILE A 213 19.11 -5.09 -3.90
N ARG A 214 19.83 -5.55 -2.88
CA ARG A 214 19.82 -6.97 -2.50
C ARG A 214 18.60 -7.28 -1.63
N TRP A 215 17.94 -8.42 -1.86
CA TRP A 215 16.76 -8.84 -1.07
C TRP A 215 17.02 -8.86 0.45
N ARG A 216 18.24 -9.24 0.86
CA ARG A 216 18.63 -9.27 2.28
C ARG A 216 18.53 -7.92 2.96
N ASP A 217 18.91 -6.84 2.26
CA ASP A 217 18.85 -5.48 2.79
C ASP A 217 17.39 -4.99 2.85
N VAL A 218 16.55 -5.46 1.94
CA VAL A 218 15.14 -5.06 1.82
C VAL A 218 14.26 -5.66 2.91
N TRP A 219 14.48 -6.92 3.31
CA TRP A 219 13.61 -7.59 4.28
C TRP A 219 13.54 -6.88 5.63
N LEU A 220 14.67 -6.40 6.14
CA LEU A 220 14.71 -5.71 7.43
C LEU A 220 13.92 -4.38 7.35
N GLY A 221 14.13 -3.61 6.29
CA GLY A 221 13.41 -2.36 6.11
C GLY A 221 11.92 -2.55 5.86
N ALA A 222 11.54 -3.55 5.06
CA ALA A 222 10.15 -3.92 4.83
C ALA A 222 9.45 -4.35 6.12
N PHE A 223 10.10 -5.15 6.96
CA PHE A 223 9.53 -5.58 8.25
C PHE A 223 9.30 -4.41 9.20
N VAL A 224 10.29 -3.52 9.34
CA VAL A 224 10.15 -2.28 10.11
C VAL A 224 9.01 -1.43 9.55
N THR A 225 8.93 -1.28 8.23
CA THR A 225 7.83 -0.56 7.56
C THR A 225 6.48 -1.17 7.89
N THR A 226 6.35 -2.50 7.86
CA THR A 226 5.10 -3.19 8.23
C THR A 226 4.68 -2.88 9.66
N ILE A 227 5.61 -2.87 10.61
CA ILE A 227 5.31 -2.52 12.01
C ILE A 227 4.82 -1.08 12.09
N LEU A 228 5.54 -0.12 11.49
CA LEU A 228 5.10 1.27 11.46
C LEU A 228 3.74 1.43 10.77
N PHE A 229 3.52 0.72 9.67
CA PHE A 229 2.26 0.73 8.92
C PHE A 229 1.11 0.17 9.75
N SER A 230 1.32 -0.94 10.48
CA SER A 230 0.31 -1.52 11.36
C SER A 230 -0.06 -0.57 12.50
N ILE A 231 0.94 0.04 13.15
CA ILE A 231 0.73 1.05 14.21
C ILE A 231 -0.03 2.25 13.62
N GLY A 232 0.39 2.72 12.46
CA GLY A 232 -0.21 3.84 11.77
C GLY A 232 -1.65 3.57 11.33
N LYS A 233 -1.95 2.35 10.85
CA LYS A 233 -3.29 1.88 10.52
C LYS A 233 -4.21 2.01 11.73
N SER A 234 -3.76 1.52 12.88
CA SER A 234 -4.50 1.60 14.15
C SER A 234 -4.66 3.05 14.64
N ALA A 235 -3.59 3.85 14.59
CA ALA A 235 -3.61 5.24 15.02
C ALA A 235 -4.58 6.10 14.20
N LEU A 236 -4.57 5.94 12.87
CA LEU A 236 -5.52 6.63 11.99
C LEU A 236 -6.95 6.15 12.20
N GLY A 237 -7.17 4.84 12.39
CA GLY A 237 -8.49 4.30 12.71
C GLY A 237 -9.07 4.93 13.98
N ILE A 238 -8.25 5.09 15.03
CA ILE A 238 -8.63 5.79 16.26
C ILE A 238 -8.91 7.27 15.96
N TYR A 239 -7.98 7.98 15.31
CA TYR A 239 -8.10 9.42 15.03
C TYR A 239 -9.36 9.75 14.22
N PHE A 240 -9.64 8.99 13.15
CA PHE A 240 -10.83 9.18 12.33
C PHE A 240 -12.12 8.77 13.06
N GLY A 241 -12.06 7.77 13.93
CA GLY A 241 -13.18 7.36 14.77
C GLY A 241 -13.53 8.39 15.87
N THR A 242 -12.53 9.07 16.44
CA THR A 242 -12.74 9.98 17.59
C THR A 242 -12.93 11.44 17.21
N VAL A 243 -12.10 11.98 16.31
CA VAL A 243 -12.11 13.41 15.96
C VAL A 243 -13.15 13.70 14.87
N ASN A 244 -13.53 12.67 14.10
CA ASN A 244 -14.35 12.77 12.90
C ASN A 244 -14.09 14.06 12.08
N PRO A 245 -12.88 14.23 11.51
CA PRO A 245 -12.53 15.41 10.73
C PRO A 245 -13.47 15.66 9.55
N GLY A 246 -14.13 14.60 9.06
CA GLY A 246 -15.08 14.67 7.96
C GLY A 246 -16.35 15.44 8.29
N SER A 247 -16.78 15.42 9.57
CA SER A 247 -18.04 16.03 10.01
C SER A 247 -18.13 17.54 9.77
N THR A 248 -17.01 18.26 9.90
CA THR A 248 -16.95 19.71 9.70
C THR A 248 -17.08 20.11 8.23
N PHE A 249 -16.66 19.22 7.31
CA PHE A 249 -16.58 19.50 5.88
C PHE A 249 -17.67 18.77 5.07
N GLY A 250 -18.57 18.04 5.72
CA GLY A 250 -19.65 17.29 5.07
C GLY A 250 -19.12 16.31 4.02
N ALA A 251 -19.72 16.30 2.82
CA ALA A 251 -19.31 15.42 1.73
C ALA A 251 -17.86 15.62 1.25
N ALA A 252 -17.27 16.82 1.44
CA ALA A 252 -15.85 17.05 1.13
C ALA A 252 -14.92 16.40 2.16
N GLY A 253 -15.42 16.11 3.36
CA GLY A 253 -14.69 15.46 4.43
C GLY A 253 -14.17 14.07 4.08
N SER A 254 -14.97 13.27 3.36
CA SER A 254 -14.55 11.91 2.94
C SER A 254 -13.39 11.92 1.95
N VAL A 255 -13.38 12.88 1.03
CA VAL A 255 -12.25 13.10 0.10
C VAL A 255 -10.98 13.45 0.88
N ILE A 256 -11.09 14.36 1.86
CA ILE A 256 -9.97 14.73 2.72
C ILE A 256 -9.45 13.52 3.49
N LEU A 257 -10.33 12.69 4.05
CA LEU A 257 -9.95 11.48 4.80
C LEU A 257 -9.22 10.46 3.91
N ILE A 258 -9.68 10.24 2.67
CA ILE A 258 -8.99 9.39 1.69
C ILE A 258 -7.60 9.95 1.36
N LEU A 259 -7.50 11.25 1.09
CA LEU A 259 -6.22 11.91 0.79
C LEU A 259 -5.24 11.80 1.95
N LEU A 260 -5.71 12.03 3.19
CA LEU A 260 -4.90 11.90 4.40
C LEU A 260 -4.44 10.46 4.60
N TRP A 261 -5.33 9.49 4.45
CA TRP A 261 -5.00 8.07 4.58
C TRP A 261 -3.91 7.64 3.60
N VAL A 262 -4.10 7.95 2.32
CA VAL A 262 -3.14 7.56 1.28
C VAL A 262 -1.83 8.32 1.44
N SER A 263 -1.89 9.61 1.78
CA SER A 263 -0.70 10.42 2.04
C SER A 263 0.09 9.84 3.21
N TYR A 264 -0.56 9.57 4.34
CA TYR A 264 0.08 8.98 5.51
C TYR A 264 0.66 7.59 5.25
N SER A 265 -0.08 6.73 4.54
CA SER A 265 0.42 5.41 4.12
C SER A 265 1.67 5.53 3.25
N SER A 266 1.69 6.51 2.35
CA SER A 266 2.84 6.80 1.50
C SER A 266 4.03 7.36 2.28
N LEU A 267 3.78 8.22 3.29
CA LEU A 267 4.83 8.73 4.18
C LEU A 267 5.54 7.60 4.93
N ILE A 268 4.79 6.63 5.47
CA ILE A 268 5.36 5.43 6.11
C ILE A 268 6.18 4.61 5.11
N LEU A 269 5.64 4.39 3.91
CA LEU A 269 6.33 3.66 2.85
C LEU A 269 7.67 4.33 2.49
N PHE A 270 7.68 5.66 2.30
CA PHE A 270 8.88 6.42 1.98
C PHE A 270 9.89 6.43 3.12
N PHE A 271 9.43 6.56 4.36
CA PHE A 271 10.30 6.45 5.53
C PHE A 271 10.94 5.06 5.61
N GLY A 272 10.16 4.01 5.35
CA GLY A 272 10.62 2.64 5.25
C GLY A 272 11.66 2.39 4.15
N ALA A 273 11.45 2.97 2.97
CA ALA A 273 12.39 2.91 1.85
C ALA A 273 13.71 3.62 2.20
N GLU A 274 13.63 4.80 2.81
CA GLU A 274 14.80 5.57 3.27
C GLU A 274 15.56 4.80 4.36
N PHE A 275 14.85 4.19 5.31
CA PHE A 275 15.46 3.35 6.34
C PHE A 275 16.22 2.17 5.71
N THR A 276 15.61 1.54 4.71
CA THR A 276 16.24 0.47 3.93
C THR A 276 17.49 0.98 3.22
N GLN A 277 17.44 2.18 2.63
CA GLN A 277 18.56 2.82 1.95
C GLN A 277 19.74 3.06 2.91
N VAL A 278 19.49 3.66 4.07
CA VAL A 278 20.52 3.94 5.08
C VAL A 278 21.19 2.66 5.57
N ILE A 279 20.42 1.58 5.79
CA ILE A 279 20.98 0.27 6.16
C ILE A 279 21.82 -0.32 5.03
N ALA A 280 21.33 -0.28 3.79
CA ALA A 280 22.04 -0.81 2.63
C ALA A 280 23.36 -0.07 2.38
N LEU A 281 23.41 1.24 2.65
CA LEU A 281 24.62 2.06 2.54
C LEU A 281 25.61 1.82 3.70
N LYS A 282 25.12 1.66 4.93
CA LYS A 282 25.97 1.57 6.13
C LYS A 282 26.46 0.15 6.44
N TYR A 283 25.65 -0.87 6.12
CA TYR A 283 25.90 -2.28 6.47
C TYR A 283 25.76 -3.24 5.29
N GLY A 284 25.14 -2.81 4.19
CA GLY A 284 24.99 -3.58 2.96
C GLY A 284 26.16 -3.41 1.99
N ALA A 285 25.95 -3.78 0.73
CA ALA A 285 26.97 -3.66 -0.32
C ALA A 285 26.94 -2.34 -1.09
N GLY A 286 26.18 -1.35 -0.61
CA GLY A 286 25.89 -0.12 -1.34
C GLY A 286 24.77 -0.27 -2.38
N ILE A 287 24.42 0.84 -3.04
CA ILE A 287 23.35 0.92 -4.04
C ILE A 287 23.95 1.10 -5.42
N HIS A 288 23.54 0.25 -6.37
CA HIS A 288 23.95 0.37 -7.77
C HIS A 288 22.73 0.70 -8.64
N PRO A 289 22.82 1.70 -9.54
CA PRO A 289 21.74 2.00 -10.46
C PRO A 289 21.51 0.82 -11.42
N THR A 290 20.28 0.66 -11.91
CA THR A 290 20.02 -0.28 -13.02
C THR A 290 20.64 0.24 -14.32
N THR A 291 20.66 -0.59 -15.37
CA THR A 291 21.20 -0.21 -16.69
C THR A 291 20.59 1.08 -17.23
N TYR A 292 19.34 1.37 -16.82
CA TYR A 292 18.53 2.52 -17.24
C TYR A 292 18.52 3.67 -16.23
N ALA A 293 19.41 3.70 -15.23
CA ALA A 293 19.53 4.80 -14.29
C ALA A 293 20.97 5.21 -14.04
N GLU A 294 21.17 6.43 -13.53
CA GLU A 294 22.46 6.97 -13.07
C GLU A 294 22.35 7.44 -11.62
N LYS A 295 23.45 7.29 -10.86
CA LYS A 295 23.51 7.75 -9.47
C LYS A 295 23.54 9.27 -9.46
N ILE A 296 22.74 9.88 -8.59
CA ILE A 296 22.83 11.32 -8.33
C ILE A 296 24.09 11.54 -7.49
N SER A 297 25.05 12.30 -8.04
CA SER A 297 26.27 12.75 -7.35
C SER A 297 25.96 13.79 -6.29
#